data_AF-A0A7S7UUA3-F1
#
_entry.id   AF-A0A7S7UUA3-F1
#
_cell.length_a   1.000
_cell.length_b   1.000
_cell.length_c   1.000
_cell.angle_alpha   90.00
_cell.angle_beta   90.00
_cell.angle_gamma   90.00
#
_symmetry.space_group_name_H-M   'P 1'
#
loop_
_entity.id
_entity.type
_entity.pdbx_description
1 polymer ?
#
loop_
_entity_poly.entity_id
_entity_poly.type
_entity_poly.pdbx_seq_one_letter_code
_entity_poly.pdbx_strand_id
1 'polypeptide(L)'
;MSYSSEIETLFSGPSVAGTYPPHNGLAVGPNYIVMVEGSRIEWTDLSGGSPTVQSTYNFFSSLSPTGGLYDQRCVYDPINQRYIVIMEYSASGSTISDIDIAVSKDSNPNDGWYFSQLNTSLTINGQLTSSDRPMLSIDGSNIYITASQFNVGVSGYAGTEAWVIGDTAGAGGGIYNGGTLTVTASELTPTSQGIFGVSAGGNGKTYYASTYPSGSQLILALQAYDVASNSFGSISTINLGAIDQGGSSYTAQQLGTSLLLDAGDKRIAKHGVRQRLSVRRG
;
A
#
# COMPACT_ATOMS: atom_id res chain seq x y z
N MET A 1 35.97 -4.46 17.36
CA MET A 1 35.68 -4.30 15.93
C MET A 1 34.81 -3.07 15.78
N SER A 2 35.26 -2.09 15.00
CA SER A 2 34.47 -0.91 14.65
C SER A 2 33.70 -1.23 13.37
N TYR A 3 32.39 -1.05 13.36
CA TYR A 3 31.59 -1.09 12.13
C TYR A 3 31.32 0.35 11.72
N SER A 4 31.79 0.75 10.54
CA SER A 4 31.37 2.00 9.89
C SER A 4 30.34 1.69 8.81
N SER A 5 29.25 2.44 8.79
CA SER A 5 28.29 2.37 7.68
C SER A 5 28.84 3.14 6.48
N GLU A 6 28.92 2.49 5.32
CA GLU A 6 29.25 3.11 4.04
C GLU A 6 28.12 2.91 3.02
N ILE A 7 28.11 3.73 1.96
CA ILE A 7 27.16 3.61 0.84
C ILE A 7 27.84 2.74 -0.21
N GLU A 8 27.29 1.55 -0.45
CA GLU A 8 27.84 0.62 -1.45
C GLU A 8 27.41 1.00 -2.87
N THR A 9 26.13 1.35 -3.08
CA THR A 9 25.60 1.74 -4.39
C THR A 9 24.45 2.72 -4.22
N LEU A 10 24.33 3.68 -5.14
CA LEU A 10 23.29 4.69 -5.15
C LEU A 10 22.36 4.47 -6.35
N PHE A 11 21.06 4.43 -6.09
CA PHE A 11 20.03 4.30 -7.12
C PHE A 11 19.29 5.62 -7.27
N SER A 12 19.20 6.12 -8.49
CA SER A 12 18.26 7.18 -8.82
C SER A 12 16.88 6.55 -9.00
N GLY A 13 15.90 7.03 -8.24
CA GLY A 13 14.50 6.64 -8.45
C GLY A 13 13.87 7.36 -9.65
N PRO A 14 12.65 6.98 -10.05
CA PRO A 14 12.02 7.53 -11.23
C PRO A 14 11.71 9.02 -11.05
N SER A 15 12.43 9.91 -11.73
CA SER A 15 12.24 11.36 -11.57
C SER A 15 11.09 11.91 -12.42
N VAL A 16 9.86 11.50 -12.13
CA VAL A 16 8.66 11.97 -12.86
C VAL A 16 8.21 13.33 -12.32
N ALA A 17 8.61 14.40 -13.01
CA ALA A 17 8.12 15.75 -12.72
C ALA A 17 6.66 15.91 -13.19
N GLY A 18 5.76 16.35 -12.30
CA GLY A 18 4.39 16.75 -12.67
C GLY A 18 3.25 15.88 -12.11
N THR A 19 3.54 14.85 -11.33
CA THR A 19 2.51 14.13 -10.54
C THR A 19 2.47 14.67 -9.11
N TYR A 20 1.28 15.04 -8.63
CA TYR A 20 1.09 15.56 -7.27
C TYR A 20 -0.20 15.00 -6.65
N PRO A 21 -0.13 14.43 -5.43
CA PRO A 21 1.09 14.11 -4.68
C PRO A 21 1.94 13.04 -5.41
N PRO A 22 3.28 13.07 -5.30
CA PRO A 22 4.13 12.04 -5.89
C PRO A 22 3.99 10.76 -5.07
N HIS A 23 3.00 9.94 -5.40
CA HIS A 23 2.90 8.60 -4.85
C HIS A 23 3.95 7.70 -5.51
N ASN A 24 4.54 6.82 -4.69
CA ASN A 24 5.61 5.94 -5.13
C ASN A 24 5.52 4.57 -4.44
N GLY A 25 6.05 3.55 -5.11
CA GLY A 25 6.28 2.22 -4.59
C GLY A 25 7.72 1.79 -4.86
N LEU A 26 8.32 1.07 -3.91
CA LEU A 26 9.66 0.51 -4.05
C LEU A 26 9.73 -0.84 -3.37
N ALA A 27 10.33 -1.82 -4.03
CA ALA A 27 10.65 -3.11 -3.47
C ALA A 27 12.04 -3.57 -3.90
N VAL A 28 12.75 -4.18 -2.97
CA VAL A 28 14.10 -4.71 -3.18
C VAL A 28 14.03 -6.21 -3.01
N GLY A 29 14.36 -6.94 -4.07
CA GLY A 29 14.55 -8.38 -4.02
C GLY A 29 16.04 -8.73 -4.00
N PRO A 30 16.40 -10.01 -4.16
CA PRO A 30 17.77 -10.49 -4.02
C PRO A 30 18.74 -9.88 -5.04
N ASN A 31 18.26 -9.61 -6.25
CA ASN A 31 19.08 -9.19 -7.38
C ASN A 31 18.59 -7.91 -8.07
N TYR A 32 17.35 -7.47 -7.82
CA TYR A 32 16.75 -6.32 -8.50
C TYR A 32 16.02 -5.40 -7.52
N ILE A 33 15.92 -4.13 -7.89
CA ILE A 33 15.03 -3.14 -7.28
C ILE A 33 13.94 -2.82 -8.30
N VAL A 34 12.69 -2.86 -7.87
CA VAL A 34 11.53 -2.39 -8.64
C VAL A 34 11.03 -1.10 -8.01
N MET A 35 10.86 -0.07 -8.83
CA MET A 35 10.39 1.25 -8.41
C MET A 35 9.27 1.70 -9.34
N VAL A 36 8.25 2.32 -8.76
CA VAL A 36 7.14 2.93 -9.49
C VAL A 36 6.85 4.29 -8.89
N GLU A 37 6.75 5.32 -9.71
CA GLU A 37 6.45 6.69 -9.29
C GLU A 37 5.65 7.39 -10.38
N GLY A 38 4.48 7.92 -10.02
CA GLY A 38 3.59 8.57 -10.98
C GLY A 38 3.26 7.67 -12.18
N SER A 39 3.64 8.10 -13.37
CA SER A 39 3.34 7.40 -14.63
C SER A 39 4.45 6.46 -15.12
N ARG A 40 5.45 6.16 -14.28
CA ARG A 40 6.64 5.38 -14.66
C ARG A 40 6.90 4.25 -13.69
N ILE A 41 7.22 3.09 -14.25
CA ILE A 41 7.80 1.95 -13.52
C ILE A 41 9.19 1.66 -14.10
N GLU A 42 10.14 1.34 -13.24
CA GLU A 42 11.47 0.92 -13.64
C GLU A 42 12.01 -0.17 -12.72
N TRP A 43 12.92 -0.99 -13.24
CA TRP A 43 13.69 -1.92 -12.43
C TRP A 43 15.12 -2.05 -12.93
N THR A 44 16.05 -2.18 -11.99
CA THR A 44 17.48 -2.34 -12.25
C THR A 44 18.08 -3.36 -11.30
N ASP A 45 19.24 -3.92 -11.67
CA ASP A 45 19.99 -4.80 -10.78
C ASP A 45 20.57 -4.04 -9.58
N LEU A 46 21.04 -4.77 -8.56
CA LEU A 46 21.66 -4.16 -7.38
C LEU A 46 23.05 -3.55 -7.63
N SER A 47 23.59 -3.63 -8.85
CA SER A 47 24.88 -3.03 -9.21
C SER A 47 24.74 -1.63 -9.81
N GLY A 48 23.51 -1.16 -10.02
CA GLY A 48 23.24 0.16 -10.60
C GLY A 48 23.30 0.18 -12.12
N GLY A 49 22.97 -0.93 -12.78
CA GLY A 49 22.86 -1.02 -14.24
C GLY A 49 21.78 -0.10 -14.84
N SER A 50 21.75 -0.01 -16.18
CA SER A 50 20.67 0.70 -16.88
C SER A 50 19.32 0.06 -16.57
N PRO A 51 18.34 0.83 -16.05
CA PRO A 51 17.05 0.25 -15.71
C PRO A 51 16.27 -0.14 -16.97
N THR A 52 15.46 -1.19 -16.85
CA THR A 52 14.29 -1.34 -17.73
C THR A 52 13.25 -0.33 -17.31
N VAL A 53 12.66 0.36 -18.27
CA VAL A 53 11.77 1.50 -18.03
C VAL A 53 10.51 1.35 -18.87
N GLN A 54 9.35 1.52 -18.23
CA GLN A 54 8.06 1.55 -18.92
C GLN A 54 7.18 2.67 -18.37
N SER A 55 6.24 3.15 -19.19
CA SER A 55 5.09 3.87 -18.64
C SER A 55 4.19 2.87 -17.91
N THR A 56 3.46 3.34 -16.90
CA THR A 56 2.51 2.50 -16.17
C THR A 56 1.40 1.97 -17.09
N TYR A 57 0.96 2.75 -18.09
CA TYR A 57 0.02 2.30 -19.12
C TYR A 57 0.56 1.16 -19.99
N ASN A 58 1.84 1.21 -20.38
CA ASN A 58 2.45 0.12 -21.14
C ASN A 58 2.62 -1.13 -20.27
N PHE A 59 3.04 -0.94 -19.01
CA PHE A 59 3.19 -2.03 -18.05
C PHE A 59 1.88 -2.76 -17.80
N PHE A 60 0.78 -2.03 -17.54
CA PHE A 60 -0.56 -2.60 -17.35
C PHE A 60 -1.35 -2.78 -18.65
N SER A 61 -0.72 -2.75 -19.83
CA SER A 61 -1.41 -2.74 -21.13
C SER A 61 -2.35 -3.94 -21.37
N SER A 62 -2.08 -5.09 -20.75
CA SER A 62 -2.96 -6.27 -20.82
C SER A 62 -4.33 -6.05 -20.19
N LEU A 63 -4.45 -5.08 -19.27
CA LEU A 63 -5.70 -4.65 -18.64
C LEU A 63 -6.42 -3.56 -19.46
N SER A 64 -5.79 -3.08 -20.55
CA SER A 64 -6.31 -2.01 -21.42
C SER A 64 -6.75 -0.74 -20.66
N PRO A 65 -5.91 -0.15 -19.79
CA PRO A 65 -6.28 1.00 -18.98
C PRO A 65 -6.57 2.23 -19.85
N THR A 66 -7.78 2.78 -19.71
CA THR A 66 -8.23 4.02 -20.39
C THR A 66 -8.45 5.19 -19.44
N GLY A 67 -8.46 4.91 -18.14
CA GLY A 67 -8.65 5.85 -17.04
C GLY A 67 -7.33 6.28 -16.41
N GLY A 68 -7.42 6.92 -15.24
CA GLY A 68 -6.26 7.30 -14.46
C GLY A 68 -5.69 6.16 -13.64
N LEU A 69 -4.37 6.16 -13.47
CA LEU A 69 -3.63 5.22 -12.62
C LEU A 69 -2.88 5.99 -11.53
N TYR A 70 -3.17 5.67 -10.27
CA TYR A 70 -2.76 6.44 -9.11
C TYR A 70 -2.16 5.55 -8.00
N ASP A 71 -1.66 6.21 -6.95
CA ASP A 71 -1.44 5.63 -5.63
C ASP A 71 -0.64 4.33 -5.59
N GLN A 72 0.50 4.36 -6.27
CA GLN A 72 1.33 3.19 -6.53
C GLN A 72 1.89 2.62 -5.23
N ARG A 73 1.93 1.29 -5.12
CA ARG A 73 2.66 0.56 -4.08
C ARG A 73 3.45 -0.58 -4.71
N CYS A 74 4.56 -0.95 -4.07
CA CYS A 74 5.34 -2.11 -4.46
C CYS A 74 5.86 -2.82 -3.22
N VAL A 75 5.84 -4.15 -3.22
CA VAL A 75 6.43 -5.02 -2.20
C VAL A 75 7.13 -6.21 -2.88
N TYR A 76 8.09 -6.81 -2.18
CA TYR A 76 8.73 -8.06 -2.60
C TYR A 76 8.33 -9.16 -1.60
N ASP A 77 7.78 -10.26 -2.12
CA ASP A 77 7.51 -11.48 -1.39
C ASP A 77 8.77 -12.36 -1.38
N PRO A 78 9.49 -12.48 -0.25
CA PRO A 78 10.67 -13.31 -0.16
C PRO A 78 10.37 -14.80 -0.06
N ILE A 79 9.14 -15.19 0.29
CA ILE A 79 8.74 -16.59 0.42
C ILE A 79 8.52 -17.19 -0.96
N ASN A 80 7.71 -16.52 -1.77
CA ASN A 80 7.43 -16.95 -3.13
C ASN A 80 8.40 -16.37 -4.17
N GLN A 81 9.27 -15.44 -3.77
CA GLN A 81 10.23 -14.76 -4.63
C GLN A 81 9.55 -14.03 -5.78
N ARG A 82 8.68 -13.06 -5.45
CA ARG A 82 7.84 -12.33 -6.40
C ARG A 82 7.80 -10.85 -6.04
N TYR A 83 7.78 -9.97 -7.02
CA TYR A 83 7.41 -8.57 -6.82
C TYR A 83 5.93 -8.40 -7.04
N ILE A 84 5.31 -7.54 -6.24
CA ILE A 84 3.89 -7.19 -6.36
C ILE A 84 3.82 -5.68 -6.49
N VAL A 85 3.18 -5.20 -7.55
CA VAL A 85 2.92 -3.78 -7.81
C VAL A 85 1.42 -3.60 -7.86
N ILE A 86 0.91 -2.58 -7.19
CA ILE A 86 -0.49 -2.17 -7.34
C ILE A 86 -0.60 -0.70 -7.71
N MET A 87 -1.66 -0.36 -8.44
CA MET A 87 -2.09 1.02 -8.70
C MET A 87 -3.61 1.09 -8.54
N GLU A 88 -4.09 2.19 -7.96
CA GLU A 88 -5.50 2.52 -8.06
C GLU A 88 -5.85 2.86 -9.51
N TYR A 89 -6.93 2.29 -10.02
CA TYR A 89 -7.50 2.64 -11.31
C TYR A 89 -8.82 3.39 -11.11
N SER A 90 -9.00 4.48 -11.85
CA SER A 90 -10.26 5.22 -11.90
C SER A 90 -10.62 5.52 -13.35
N ALA A 91 -11.74 4.96 -13.82
CA ALA A 91 -12.24 5.23 -15.16
C ALA A 91 -12.74 6.67 -15.30
N SER A 92 -12.83 7.16 -16.54
CA SER A 92 -13.41 8.47 -16.83
C SER A 92 -14.82 8.59 -16.25
N GLY A 93 -15.07 9.63 -15.45
CA GLY A 93 -16.35 9.85 -14.77
C GLY A 93 -16.45 9.22 -13.37
N SER A 94 -15.41 8.52 -12.91
CA SER A 94 -15.24 8.01 -11.54
C SER A 94 -16.36 7.08 -11.04
N THR A 95 -17.10 6.45 -11.95
CA THR A 95 -18.13 5.44 -11.61
C THR A 95 -17.59 4.02 -11.60
N ILE A 96 -16.43 3.80 -12.22
CA ILE A 96 -15.68 2.54 -12.18
C ILE A 96 -14.32 2.85 -11.57
N SER A 97 -13.99 2.08 -10.55
CA SER A 97 -12.75 2.07 -9.81
C SER A 97 -12.37 0.62 -9.51
N ASP A 98 -11.08 0.35 -9.69
CA ASP A 98 -10.46 -0.95 -9.45
C ASP A 98 -9.08 -0.71 -8.83
N ILE A 99 -8.43 -1.79 -8.40
CA ILE A 99 -7.00 -1.80 -8.10
C ILE A 99 -6.32 -2.74 -9.09
N ASP A 100 -5.49 -2.18 -9.96
CA ASP A 100 -4.67 -2.92 -10.90
C ASP A 100 -3.52 -3.58 -10.14
N ILE A 101 -3.33 -4.88 -10.32
CA ILE A 101 -2.37 -5.70 -9.59
C ILE A 101 -1.48 -6.42 -10.59
N ALA A 102 -0.16 -6.29 -10.42
CA ALA A 102 0.84 -7.03 -11.16
C ALA A 102 1.69 -7.87 -10.20
N VAL A 103 1.92 -9.14 -10.55
CA VAL A 103 2.82 -10.06 -9.83
C VAL A 103 3.90 -10.53 -10.80
N SER A 104 5.18 -10.32 -10.50
CA SER A 104 6.26 -10.81 -11.36
C SER A 104 6.23 -12.34 -11.42
N LYS A 105 6.72 -12.97 -12.48
CA LYS A 105 6.74 -14.44 -12.54
C LYS A 105 7.74 -15.07 -11.59
N ASP A 106 8.79 -14.34 -11.21
CA ASP A 106 9.80 -14.75 -10.23
C ASP A 106 10.60 -13.54 -9.69
N SER A 107 11.74 -13.81 -9.05
CA SER A 107 12.64 -12.78 -8.48
C SER A 107 13.36 -11.92 -9.53
N ASN A 108 13.20 -12.23 -10.81
CA ASN A 108 13.69 -11.46 -11.93
C ASN A 108 12.51 -10.77 -12.64
N PRO A 109 12.31 -9.46 -12.44
CA PRO A 109 11.19 -8.73 -13.05
C PRO A 109 11.24 -8.67 -14.60
N ASN A 110 12.34 -9.13 -15.22
CA ASN A 110 12.44 -9.24 -16.68
C ASN A 110 11.73 -10.48 -17.25
N ASP A 111 11.43 -11.49 -16.44
CA ASP A 111 10.86 -12.77 -16.91
C ASP A 111 9.33 -12.71 -17.12
N GLY A 112 8.76 -11.53 -16.86
CA GLY A 112 7.38 -11.16 -17.13
C GLY A 112 6.53 -11.09 -15.87
N TRP A 113 5.25 -10.76 -16.08
CA TRP A 113 4.31 -10.44 -15.02
C TRP A 113 2.94 -11.04 -15.32
N TYR A 114 2.20 -11.38 -14.27
CA TYR A 114 0.77 -11.67 -14.28
C TYR A 114 0.01 -10.42 -13.86
N PHE A 115 -1.12 -10.17 -14.50
CA PHE A 115 -1.92 -8.95 -14.28
C PHE A 115 -3.36 -9.34 -13.96
N SER A 116 -3.97 -8.62 -13.02
CA SER A 116 -5.39 -8.72 -12.70
C SER A 116 -5.90 -7.40 -12.14
N GLN A 117 -7.21 -7.27 -12.05
CA GLN A 117 -7.88 -6.15 -11.38
C GLN A 117 -8.68 -6.67 -10.19
N LEU A 118 -8.64 -5.93 -9.09
CA LEU A 118 -9.56 -6.08 -7.96
C LEU A 118 -10.65 -5.03 -8.09
N ASN A 119 -11.91 -5.44 -8.17
CA ASN A 119 -13.02 -4.51 -8.23
C ASN A 119 -13.20 -3.76 -6.90
N THR A 120 -13.22 -2.42 -6.97
CA THR A 120 -13.40 -1.55 -5.81
C THR A 120 -14.55 -0.56 -5.97
N SER A 121 -15.37 -0.74 -7.00
CA SER A 121 -16.61 -0.01 -7.24
C SER A 121 -17.74 -0.63 -6.41
N LEU A 122 -17.71 -0.40 -5.11
CA LEU A 122 -18.61 -1.06 -4.17
C LEU A 122 -19.92 -0.29 -4.00
N THR A 123 -21.00 -0.99 -3.66
CA THR A 123 -22.22 -0.36 -3.16
C THR A 123 -22.28 -0.54 -1.65
N ILE A 124 -21.99 0.52 -0.91
CA ILE A 124 -21.96 0.51 0.55
C ILE A 124 -23.15 1.33 1.05
N ASN A 125 -24.01 0.70 1.87
CA ASN A 125 -25.23 1.32 2.38
C ASN A 125 -26.13 1.93 1.29
N GLY A 126 -26.19 1.28 0.12
CA GLY A 126 -27.00 1.73 -1.03
C GLY A 126 -26.38 2.86 -1.85
N GLN A 127 -25.15 3.27 -1.54
CA GLN A 127 -24.41 4.32 -2.24
C GLN A 127 -23.20 3.72 -2.98
N LEU A 128 -23.04 4.05 -4.26
CA LEU A 128 -21.85 3.68 -5.02
C LEU A 128 -20.64 4.42 -4.44
N THR A 129 -19.53 3.70 -4.29
CA THR A 129 -18.25 4.23 -3.82
C THR A 129 -17.11 3.93 -4.79
N SER A 130 -16.05 4.73 -4.70
CA SER A 130 -14.77 4.55 -5.39
C SER A 130 -13.68 4.39 -4.35
N SER A 131 -12.69 3.52 -4.62
CA SER A 131 -11.51 3.44 -3.76
C SER A 131 -10.62 4.67 -3.92
N ASP A 132 -9.87 5.00 -2.88
CA ASP A 132 -8.76 5.95 -2.88
C ASP A 132 -7.69 5.49 -1.86
N ARG A 133 -6.43 5.78 -2.15
CA ARG A 133 -5.27 5.48 -1.29
C ARG A 133 -5.15 4.02 -0.88
N PRO A 134 -5.00 3.09 -1.85
CA PRO A 134 -4.70 1.72 -1.50
C PRO A 134 -3.40 1.59 -0.70
N MET A 135 -3.38 0.61 0.20
CA MET A 135 -2.20 0.16 0.94
C MET A 135 -1.98 -1.32 0.66
N LEU A 136 -0.73 -1.76 0.72
CA LEU A 136 -0.32 -3.10 0.33
C LEU A 136 0.55 -3.76 1.41
N SER A 137 0.24 -5.01 1.72
CA SER A 137 1.10 -5.91 2.50
C SER A 137 0.94 -7.36 2.03
N ILE A 138 1.84 -8.24 2.47
CA ILE A 138 1.91 -9.65 2.06
C ILE A 138 2.52 -10.48 3.21
N ASP A 139 2.19 -11.77 3.28
CA ASP A 139 2.76 -12.70 4.28
C ASP A 139 3.40 -13.97 3.67
N GLY A 140 3.44 -14.09 2.35
CA GLY A 140 3.90 -15.30 1.65
C GLY A 140 2.80 -16.33 1.37
N SER A 141 1.54 -16.02 1.67
CA SER A 141 0.37 -16.83 1.30
C SER A 141 -0.80 -15.98 0.80
N ASN A 142 -0.86 -14.72 1.22
CA ASN A 142 -1.91 -13.78 0.86
C ASN A 142 -1.33 -12.42 0.50
N ILE A 143 -2.03 -11.72 -0.40
CA ILE A 143 -1.90 -10.30 -0.65
C ILE A 143 -3.00 -9.58 0.13
N TYR A 144 -2.60 -8.59 0.92
CA TYR A 144 -3.49 -7.77 1.72
C TYR A 144 -3.56 -6.36 1.16
N ILE A 145 -4.76 -5.93 0.83
CA ILE A 145 -5.02 -4.60 0.32
C ILE A 145 -6.03 -3.91 1.22
N THR A 146 -5.80 -2.64 1.56
CA THR A 146 -6.85 -1.77 2.09
C THR A 146 -7.04 -0.60 1.17
N ALA A 147 -8.25 -0.05 1.05
CA ALA A 147 -8.48 1.23 0.41
C ALA A 147 -9.66 1.97 1.04
N SER A 148 -9.56 3.30 1.11
CA SER A 148 -10.67 4.14 1.56
C SER A 148 -11.78 4.11 0.53
N GLN A 149 -13.03 4.01 0.95
CA GLN A 149 -14.18 4.07 0.04
C GLN A 149 -14.88 5.42 0.18
N PHE A 150 -15.00 6.16 -0.92
CA PHE A 150 -15.67 7.46 -0.98
C PHE A 150 -16.88 7.42 -1.89
N ASN A 151 -17.96 8.05 -1.47
CA ASN A 151 -19.21 8.10 -2.22
C ASN A 151 -19.01 8.76 -3.60
N VAL A 152 -19.54 8.14 -4.65
CA VAL A 152 -19.55 8.67 -6.01
C VAL A 152 -20.76 9.59 -6.20
N GLY A 153 -20.53 10.80 -6.71
CA GLY A 153 -21.60 11.77 -7.01
C GLY A 153 -22.17 12.51 -5.79
N VAL A 154 -21.78 12.13 -4.57
CA VAL A 154 -22.10 12.85 -3.32
C VAL A 154 -20.88 12.83 -2.38
N SER A 155 -20.82 13.76 -1.43
CA SER A 155 -19.75 13.73 -0.42
C SER A 155 -19.98 12.62 0.60
N GLY A 156 -18.91 11.93 0.99
CA GLY A 156 -18.93 11.03 2.13
C GLY A 156 -17.85 9.96 2.07
N TYR A 157 -17.24 9.67 3.22
CA TYR A 157 -16.39 8.52 3.43
C TYR A 157 -17.24 7.36 3.96
N ALA A 158 -17.15 6.20 3.33
CA ALA A 158 -17.96 5.03 3.61
C ALA A 158 -17.25 3.96 4.46
N GLY A 159 -15.96 4.15 4.74
CA GLY A 159 -15.12 3.22 5.51
C GLY A 159 -13.87 2.83 4.73
N THR A 160 -13.04 1.98 5.31
CA THR A 160 -11.92 1.36 4.60
C THR A 160 -12.27 -0.10 4.38
N GLU A 161 -12.32 -0.51 3.11
CA GLU A 161 -12.45 -1.93 2.80
C GLU A 161 -11.07 -2.58 2.91
N ALA A 162 -11.01 -3.72 3.57
CA ALA A 162 -9.86 -4.60 3.65
C ALA A 162 -10.15 -5.86 2.83
N TRP A 163 -9.24 -6.22 1.91
CA TRP A 163 -9.31 -7.46 1.15
C TRP A 163 -8.13 -8.35 1.46
N VAL A 164 -8.39 -9.65 1.56
CA VAL A 164 -7.42 -10.72 1.59
C VAL A 164 -7.55 -11.48 0.27
N ILE A 165 -6.47 -11.53 -0.50
CA ILE A 165 -6.39 -12.24 -1.77
C ILE A 165 -5.43 -13.40 -1.57
N GLY A 166 -5.90 -14.64 -1.73
CA GLY A 166 -5.01 -15.80 -1.69
C GLY A 166 -4.07 -15.79 -2.90
N ASP A 167 -2.77 -15.95 -2.67
CA ASP A 167 -1.75 -15.88 -3.73
C ASP A 167 -2.02 -16.87 -4.88
N THR A 168 -2.43 -18.07 -4.50
CA THR A 168 -2.66 -19.24 -5.34
C THR A 168 -4.12 -19.70 -5.33
N ALA A 169 -4.99 -18.96 -4.64
CA ALA A 169 -6.41 -19.24 -4.58
C ALA A 169 -7.11 -18.84 -5.89
N GLY A 170 -7.94 -19.74 -6.42
CA GLY A 170 -8.73 -19.49 -7.62
C GLY A 170 -8.42 -20.43 -8.78
N ALA A 171 -9.23 -20.33 -9.84
CA ALA A 171 -9.02 -21.08 -11.07
C ALA A 171 -7.66 -20.75 -11.69
N GLY A 172 -6.98 -21.76 -12.25
CA GLY A 172 -5.64 -21.57 -12.81
C GLY A 172 -4.53 -21.34 -11.76
N GLY A 173 -4.80 -21.60 -10.48
CA GLY A 173 -3.80 -21.49 -9.40
C GLY A 173 -3.58 -20.07 -8.90
N GLY A 174 -4.59 -19.20 -9.00
CA GLY A 174 -4.55 -17.84 -8.46
C GLY A 174 -3.61 -16.89 -9.19
N ILE A 175 -3.54 -15.66 -8.67
CA ILE A 175 -2.82 -14.55 -9.32
C ILE A 175 -1.31 -14.82 -9.46
N TYR A 176 -0.72 -15.63 -8.58
CA TYR A 176 0.71 -15.99 -8.65
C TYR A 176 1.05 -16.94 -9.81
N ASN A 177 0.05 -17.58 -10.41
CA ASN A 177 0.22 -18.49 -11.55
C ASN A 177 -0.46 -17.96 -12.83
N GLY A 178 -0.89 -16.69 -12.85
CA GLY A 178 -1.64 -16.11 -13.96
C GLY A 178 -3.08 -16.60 -14.05
N GLY A 179 -3.58 -17.25 -12.99
CA GLY A 179 -4.97 -17.63 -12.83
C GLY A 179 -5.84 -16.48 -12.31
N THR A 180 -7.09 -16.82 -11.99
CA THR A 180 -8.08 -15.87 -11.48
C THR A 180 -7.72 -15.40 -10.07
N LEU A 181 -7.58 -14.08 -9.90
CA LEU A 181 -7.49 -13.45 -8.58
C LEU A 181 -8.74 -13.78 -7.76
N THR A 182 -8.54 -14.24 -6.52
CA THR A 182 -9.64 -14.62 -5.62
C THR A 182 -9.51 -13.93 -4.28
N VAL A 183 -10.51 -13.12 -3.93
CA VAL A 183 -10.68 -12.57 -2.58
C VAL A 183 -11.19 -13.69 -1.67
N THR A 184 -10.42 -14.04 -0.65
CA THR A 184 -10.73 -15.13 0.31
C THR A 184 -11.39 -14.61 1.58
N ALA A 185 -11.23 -13.33 1.88
CA ALA A 185 -11.94 -12.61 2.94
C ALA A 185 -11.96 -11.12 2.62
N SER A 186 -13.01 -10.42 3.08
CA SER A 186 -13.01 -8.96 3.13
C SER A 186 -13.78 -8.45 4.33
N GLU A 187 -13.48 -7.23 4.77
CA GLU A 187 -14.23 -6.53 5.81
C GLU A 187 -14.18 -5.02 5.60
N LEU A 188 -15.35 -4.38 5.76
CA LEU A 188 -15.48 -2.93 5.78
C LEU A 188 -15.32 -2.40 7.20
N THR A 189 -14.37 -1.48 7.41
CA THR A 189 -14.21 -0.83 8.71
C THR A 189 -15.23 0.30 8.93
N PRO A 190 -15.58 0.63 10.19
CA PRO A 190 -16.49 1.73 10.49
C PRO A 190 -15.94 3.09 10.06
N THR A 191 -16.81 3.95 9.54
CA THR A 191 -16.49 5.34 9.15
C THR A 191 -15.96 6.21 10.30
N SER A 192 -16.27 5.83 11.54
CA SER A 192 -15.86 6.56 12.75
C SER A 192 -14.40 6.33 13.17
N GLN A 193 -13.70 5.37 12.57
CA GLN A 193 -12.38 4.94 13.02
C GLN A 193 -11.25 5.35 12.07
N GLY A 194 -11.49 6.27 11.14
CA GLY A 194 -10.48 6.74 10.19
C GLY A 194 -10.05 5.67 9.18
N ILE A 195 -8.99 5.97 8.43
CA ILE A 195 -8.52 5.13 7.31
C ILE A 195 -7.50 4.12 7.80
N PHE A 196 -7.75 2.83 7.54
CA PHE A 196 -6.88 1.74 7.98
C PHE A 196 -5.75 1.48 6.97
N GLY A 197 -4.51 1.47 7.46
CA GLY A 197 -3.37 0.86 6.79
C GLY A 197 -3.25 -0.62 7.14
N VAL A 198 -2.39 -1.34 6.42
CA VAL A 198 -2.19 -2.78 6.60
C VAL A 198 -0.71 -3.17 6.69
N SER A 199 -0.42 -4.14 7.55
CA SER A 199 0.91 -4.77 7.68
C SER A 199 0.78 -6.22 8.14
N ALA A 200 1.28 -7.16 7.35
CA ALA A 200 1.49 -8.53 7.77
C ALA A 200 2.52 -8.59 8.92
N GLY A 201 2.25 -9.42 9.92
CA GLY A 201 3.06 -9.52 11.13
C GLY A 201 4.16 -10.57 11.10
N GLY A 202 4.15 -11.48 10.11
CA GLY A 202 5.07 -12.64 10.07
C GLY A 202 4.85 -13.65 11.19
N ASN A 203 3.70 -13.60 11.86
CA ASN A 203 3.34 -14.43 13.02
C ASN A 203 1.97 -15.13 12.85
N GLY A 204 1.56 -15.34 11.59
CA GLY A 204 0.24 -15.88 11.26
C GLY A 204 -0.90 -14.86 11.41
N LYS A 205 -0.57 -13.57 11.60
CA LYS A 205 -1.55 -12.49 11.67
C LYS A 205 -1.17 -11.33 10.75
N THR A 206 -2.18 -10.63 10.29
CA THR A 206 -2.05 -9.35 9.58
C THR A 206 -2.78 -8.27 10.37
N TYR A 207 -2.15 -7.12 10.53
CA TYR A 207 -2.65 -6.04 11.36
C TYR A 207 -3.15 -4.89 10.48
N TYR A 208 -4.33 -4.41 10.82
CA TYR A 208 -4.97 -3.26 10.22
C TYR A 208 -5.07 -2.19 11.28
N ALA A 209 -4.55 -1.00 11.00
CA ALA A 209 -4.49 0.04 12.00
C ALA A 209 -4.79 1.41 11.40
N SER A 210 -5.49 2.22 12.18
CA SER A 210 -5.77 3.62 11.87
C SER A 210 -5.62 4.46 13.14
N THR A 211 -5.56 5.77 12.96
CA THR A 211 -5.81 6.71 14.06
C THR A 211 -6.90 7.69 13.71
N TYR A 212 -7.66 8.09 14.73
CA TYR A 212 -8.70 9.08 14.60
C TYR A 212 -8.85 9.90 15.90
N PRO A 213 -9.27 11.17 15.78
CA PRO A 213 -9.48 12.00 16.95
C PRO A 213 -10.78 11.61 17.68
N SER A 214 -10.74 11.68 19.01
CA SER A 214 -11.91 11.60 19.88
C SER A 214 -11.81 12.69 20.94
N GLY A 215 -12.47 13.82 20.71
CA GLY A 215 -12.28 15.03 21.52
C GLY A 215 -10.84 15.55 21.41
N SER A 216 -10.16 15.73 22.55
CA SER A 216 -8.74 16.14 22.60
C SER A 216 -7.75 14.97 22.46
N GLN A 217 -8.24 13.73 22.37
CA GLN A 217 -7.41 12.53 22.37
C GLN A 217 -7.23 11.98 20.96
N LEU A 218 -6.10 11.31 20.73
CA LEU A 218 -5.90 10.45 19.58
C LEU A 218 -6.14 9.00 19.97
N ILE A 219 -6.97 8.31 19.19
CA ILE A 219 -7.26 6.90 19.38
C ILE A 219 -6.60 6.11 18.24
N LEU A 220 -5.91 5.03 18.60
CA LEU A 220 -5.48 3.98 17.68
C LEU A 220 -6.58 2.93 17.61
N ALA A 221 -7.12 2.67 16.42
CA ALA A 221 -7.91 1.47 16.17
C ALA A 221 -6.99 0.39 15.61
N LEU A 222 -7.09 -0.83 16.14
CA LEU A 222 -6.31 -1.96 15.72
C LEU A 222 -7.22 -3.17 15.53
N GLN A 223 -7.14 -3.77 14.34
CA GLN A 223 -7.76 -5.04 14.01
C GLN A 223 -6.68 -6.03 13.60
N ALA A 224 -6.90 -7.30 13.90
CA ALA A 224 -6.05 -8.38 13.41
C ALA A 224 -6.89 -9.33 12.55
N TYR A 225 -6.36 -9.69 11.39
CA TYR A 225 -6.78 -10.83 10.61
C TYR A 225 -5.93 -12.04 11.01
N ASP A 226 -6.57 -13.18 11.25
CA ASP A 226 -5.89 -14.44 11.54
C ASP A 226 -5.87 -15.31 10.29
N VAL A 227 -4.65 -15.67 9.86
CA VAL A 227 -4.43 -16.42 8.62
C VAL A 227 -4.94 -17.86 8.74
N ALA A 228 -4.80 -18.47 9.92
CA ALA A 228 -5.17 -19.86 10.12
C ALA A 228 -6.69 -20.05 10.14
N SER A 229 -7.43 -19.12 10.73
CA SER A 229 -8.89 -19.16 10.76
C SER A 229 -9.57 -18.40 9.61
N ASN A 230 -8.80 -17.73 8.74
CA ASN A 230 -9.30 -16.92 7.63
C ASN A 230 -10.39 -15.93 8.07
N SER A 231 -10.13 -15.21 9.16
CA SER A 231 -11.13 -14.35 9.80
C SER A 231 -10.53 -13.07 10.38
N PHE A 232 -11.24 -11.97 10.21
CA PHE A 232 -10.99 -10.72 10.91
C PHE A 232 -11.50 -10.80 12.36
N GLY A 233 -10.67 -10.35 13.30
CA GLY A 233 -11.03 -10.19 14.70
C GLY A 233 -11.76 -8.87 14.96
N SER A 234 -12.23 -8.68 16.20
CA SER A 234 -12.81 -7.40 16.59
C SER A 234 -11.80 -6.27 16.60
N ILE A 235 -12.26 -5.06 16.27
CA ILE A 235 -11.44 -3.85 16.38
C ILE A 235 -11.29 -3.46 17.84
N SER A 236 -10.04 -3.37 18.30
CA SER A 236 -9.67 -2.86 19.62
C SER A 236 -9.22 -1.40 19.50
N THR A 237 -9.49 -0.59 20.52
CA THR A 237 -9.06 0.81 20.55
C THR A 237 -8.08 1.06 21.70
N ILE A 238 -7.05 1.87 21.43
CA ILE A 238 -6.04 2.28 22.39
C ILE A 238 -5.99 3.80 22.41
N ASN A 239 -6.10 4.38 23.59
CA ASN A 239 -5.97 5.82 23.78
C ASN A 239 -4.48 6.22 23.79
N LEU A 240 -4.04 6.98 22.80
CA LEU A 240 -2.67 7.49 22.71
C LEU A 240 -2.46 8.80 23.50
N GLY A 241 -3.53 9.33 24.10
CA GLY A 241 -3.50 10.57 24.87
C GLY A 241 -3.75 11.81 24.02
N ALA A 242 -3.52 12.97 24.63
CA ALA A 242 -3.63 14.26 23.94
C ALA A 242 -2.43 14.46 23.00
N ILE A 243 -2.72 14.77 21.74
CA ILE A 243 -1.69 15.00 20.71
C ILE A 243 -1.44 16.47 20.41
N ASP A 244 -2.18 17.36 21.08
CA ASP A 244 -2.15 18.79 20.85
C ASP A 244 -2.17 19.51 22.20
N GLN A 245 -1.18 20.38 22.43
CA GLN A 245 -1.11 21.24 23.61
C GLN A 245 -1.88 22.57 23.44
N GLY A 246 -2.39 22.89 22.24
CA GLY A 246 -2.93 24.21 21.88
C GLY A 246 -4.30 24.22 21.19
N GLY A 247 -4.88 23.08 20.86
CA GLY A 247 -6.29 22.95 20.42
C GLY A 247 -6.61 23.42 19.00
N SER A 248 -5.60 23.81 18.21
CA SER A 248 -5.79 24.28 16.82
C SER A 248 -4.54 24.22 15.93
N SER A 249 -3.35 24.22 16.53
CA SER A 249 -2.08 24.03 15.83
C SER A 249 -1.55 22.66 16.21
N TYR A 250 -1.57 21.69 15.29
CA TYR A 250 -1.08 20.32 15.51
C TYR A 250 0.39 20.35 15.96
N THR A 251 0.61 20.53 17.26
CA THR A 251 1.94 20.80 17.82
C THR A 251 2.22 19.85 18.97
N ALA A 252 3.41 19.25 18.94
CA ALA A 252 3.87 18.32 19.96
C ALA A 252 5.11 18.89 20.67
N GLN A 253 5.14 18.83 22.00
CA GLN A 253 6.31 19.25 22.77
C GLN A 253 7.45 18.25 22.56
N GLN A 254 8.61 18.73 22.11
CA GLN A 254 9.82 17.92 22.06
C GLN A 254 10.20 17.49 23.49
N LEU A 255 10.44 16.18 23.68
CA LEU A 255 10.70 15.61 25.00
C LEU A 255 11.84 16.35 25.72
N GLY A 256 11.55 16.85 26.93
CA GLY A 256 12.51 17.55 27.78
C GLY A 256 12.76 19.01 27.42
N THR A 257 12.01 19.60 26.49
CA THR A 257 12.15 21.02 26.11
C THR A 257 10.78 21.72 26.10
N SER A 258 10.77 23.05 25.97
CA SER A 258 9.55 23.84 25.71
C SER A 258 9.28 24.06 24.22
N LEU A 259 10.05 23.41 23.33
CA LEU A 259 9.90 23.57 21.89
C LEU A 259 8.68 22.79 21.40
N LEU A 260 7.83 23.47 20.64
CA LEU A 260 6.70 22.85 19.95
C LEU A 260 7.12 22.49 18.51
N LEU A 261 7.02 21.20 18.19
CA LEU A 261 7.22 20.66 16.84
C LEU A 261 5.89 20.67 16.10
N ASP A 262 5.89 21.05 14.82
CA ASP A 262 4.73 20.86 13.95
C ASP A 262 4.56 19.36 13.68
N ALA A 263 3.44 18.80 14.11
CA ALA A 263 3.06 17.41 13.91
C ALA A 263 2.35 17.19 12.56
N GLY A 264 2.07 18.26 11.81
CA GLY A 264 1.43 18.24 10.49
C GLY A 264 -0.06 17.94 10.57
N ASP A 265 -0.42 16.70 10.86
CA ASP A 265 -1.81 16.29 11.09
C ASP A 265 -1.92 15.20 12.20
N LYS A 266 -3.12 14.64 12.37
CA LYS A 266 -3.44 13.67 13.44
C LYS A 266 -3.35 12.20 13.00
N ARG A 267 -2.93 11.91 11.77
CA ARG A 267 -2.96 10.56 11.19
C ARG A 267 -1.60 9.88 11.34
N ILE A 268 -1.60 8.58 11.65
CA ILE A 268 -0.42 7.75 11.43
C ILE A 268 -0.20 7.66 9.92
N ALA A 269 0.93 8.18 9.45
CA ALA A 269 1.35 8.02 8.08
C ALA A 269 2.51 7.02 8.01
N LYS A 270 2.36 5.97 7.19
CA LYS A 270 3.47 5.16 6.70
C LYS A 270 4.27 6.04 5.74
N HIS A 271 5.24 6.76 6.25
CA HIS A 271 6.10 7.58 5.41
C HIS A 271 7.01 6.67 4.59
N GLY A 272 6.76 6.65 3.27
CA GLY A 272 7.82 6.34 2.32
C GLY A 272 8.86 7.46 2.42
N VAL A 273 9.84 7.28 3.31
CA VAL A 273 11.04 8.12 3.28
C VAL A 273 11.63 7.95 1.87
N ARG A 274 12.13 9.02 1.26
CA ARG A 274 13.12 8.89 0.18
C ARG A 274 14.26 8.02 0.73
N GLN A 275 14.17 6.71 0.55
CA GLN A 275 15.18 5.80 1.02
C GLN A 275 16.37 5.98 0.09
N ARG A 276 17.40 6.69 0.56
CA ARG A 276 18.77 6.34 0.18
C ARG A 276 19.00 4.94 0.72
N LEU A 277 18.72 3.96 -0.12
CA LEU A 277 18.93 2.56 0.20
C LEU A 277 20.44 2.29 0.14
N SER A 278 21.04 1.95 1.28
CA SER A 278 22.35 1.30 1.32
C SER A 278 22.10 -0.20 1.51
N VAL A 279 22.44 -1.00 0.50
CA VAL A 279 22.41 -2.47 0.61
C VAL A 279 23.73 -2.90 1.27
N ARG A 280 23.67 -3.88 2.18
CA ARG A 280 24.83 -4.46 2.88
C ARG A 280 24.95 -5.91 2.45
N ARG A 281 26.12 -6.35 1.97
CA ARG A 281 26.52 -7.76 2.05
C ARG A 281 27.48 -7.96 3.23
N GLY A 282 27.32 -9.09 3.92
CA GLY A 282 28.16 -9.49 5.07
C GLY A 282 29.53 -9.98 4.66
#